data_AF-A0A6A6LKL0-F1
#
_entry.id   AF-A0A6A6LKL0-F1
#
_cell.length_a   1.000
_cell.length_b   1.000
_cell.length_c   1.000
_cell.angle_alpha   90.00
_cell.angle_beta   90.00
_cell.angle_gamma   90.00
#
_symmetry.space_group_name_H-M   'P 1'
#
loop_
_entity.id
_entity.type
_entity.pdbx_description
1 polymer ?
#
loop_
_entity_poly.entity_id
_entity_poly.type
_entity_poly.pdbx_seq_one_letter_code
_entity_poly.pdbx_strand_id
1 'polypeptide(L)'
;MSKDIQREEKNVQKAIRDAAKRNDMVSAKALAKEIVRSRRTVNRLYENKAQMNSISMHLGESVAIARTVGHLSKSAEVMKLVNNLMKAPEVAATMLEFSKEMTKAGVIEEFVNDAVDNALDSEDIEEEIEEEVDKVLTAIAGETAAQLPEAVRKERVKQSAETARTTEEEEAIAEGVDDEEELEEIRARLAKVRS
;
A
#
# COMPACT_ATOMS: atom_id res chain seq x y z
N MET A 1 16.32 5.72 1.75
CA MET A 1 16.22 4.65 0.74
C MET A 1 17.64 4.28 0.28
N SER A 2 17.96 3.00 0.00
CA SER A 2 19.18 2.69 -0.78
C SER A 2 19.06 3.34 -2.16
N LYS A 3 20.17 3.84 -2.72
CA LYS A 3 20.20 4.43 -4.07
C LYS A 3 19.69 3.45 -5.13
N ASP A 4 19.89 2.16 -4.90
CA ASP A 4 19.47 1.10 -5.82
C ASP A 4 17.95 0.95 -5.86
N ILE A 5 17.28 1.02 -4.70
CA ILE A 5 15.81 0.95 -4.62
C ILE A 5 15.17 2.15 -5.30
N GLN A 6 15.71 3.37 -5.11
CA GLN A 6 15.20 4.56 -5.80
C GLN A 6 15.38 4.48 -7.32
N ARG A 7 16.49 3.88 -7.76
CA ARG A 7 16.76 3.68 -9.19
C ARG A 7 15.77 2.67 -9.78
N GLU A 8 15.52 1.58 -9.07
CA GLU A 8 14.58 0.55 -9.51
C GLU A 8 13.15 1.08 -9.53
N GLU A 9 12.74 1.80 -8.49
CA GLU A 9 11.42 2.45 -8.46
C GLU A 9 11.22 3.42 -9.64
N LYS A 10 12.26 4.19 -10.01
CA LYS A 10 12.22 5.04 -11.21
C LYS A 10 12.10 4.24 -12.50
N ASN A 11 12.68 3.04 -12.58
CA ASN A 11 12.52 2.17 -13.75
C ASN A 11 11.08 1.66 -13.84
N VAL A 12 10.51 1.21 -12.72
CA VAL A 12 9.11 0.75 -12.64
C VAL A 12 8.15 1.89 -12.98
N GLN A 13 8.40 3.11 -12.51
CA GLN A 13 7.59 4.29 -12.88
C GLN A 13 7.60 4.59 -14.38
N LYS A 14 8.69 4.31 -15.09
CA LYS A 14 8.73 4.41 -16.55
C LYS A 14 7.90 3.29 -17.19
N ALA A 15 8.04 2.06 -16.71
CA ALA A 15 7.26 0.93 -17.18
C ALA A 15 5.75 1.13 -16.99
N ILE A 16 5.32 1.72 -15.86
CA ILE A 16 3.92 2.11 -15.62
C ILE A 16 3.43 3.10 -16.67
N ARG A 17 4.23 4.13 -16.99
CA ARG A 17 3.87 5.12 -18.03
C ARG A 17 3.73 4.46 -19.40
N ASP A 18 4.64 3.57 -19.75
CA ASP A 18 4.63 2.92 -21.05
C ASP A 18 3.51 1.85 -21.16
N ALA A 19 3.10 1.23 -20.05
CA ALA A 19 1.89 0.41 -19.98
C ALA A 19 0.62 1.26 -20.15
N ALA A 20 0.51 2.37 -19.40
CA ALA A 20 -0.62 3.28 -19.48
C ALA A 20 -0.77 3.91 -20.88
N LYS A 21 0.33 4.28 -21.55
CA LYS A 21 0.30 4.77 -22.94
C LYS A 21 -0.22 3.74 -23.95
N ARG A 22 0.00 2.45 -23.68
CA ARG A 22 -0.50 1.34 -24.51
C ARG A 22 -1.92 0.92 -24.15
N ASN A 23 -2.59 1.67 -23.26
CA ASN A 23 -3.90 1.34 -22.69
C ASN A 23 -3.93 -0.02 -21.97
N ASP A 24 -2.77 -0.48 -21.49
CA ASP A 24 -2.62 -1.69 -20.69
C ASP A 24 -2.71 -1.34 -19.20
N MET A 25 -3.94 -1.10 -18.75
CA MET A 25 -4.22 -0.71 -17.37
C MET A 25 -4.01 -1.86 -16.37
N VAL A 26 -4.12 -3.12 -16.82
CA VAL A 26 -3.87 -4.30 -15.98
C VAL A 26 -2.40 -4.34 -15.57
N SER A 27 -1.49 -4.20 -16.54
CA SER A 27 -0.04 -4.14 -16.24
C SER A 27 0.32 -2.89 -15.44
N ALA A 28 -0.28 -1.74 -15.74
CA ALA A 28 -0.03 -0.51 -14.99
C ALA A 28 -0.43 -0.66 -13.50
N LYS A 29 -1.61 -1.23 -13.21
CA LYS A 29 -2.08 -1.49 -11.83
C LYS A 29 -1.17 -2.50 -11.11
N ALA A 30 -0.74 -3.56 -11.79
CA ALA A 30 0.16 -4.56 -11.23
C ALA A 30 1.52 -3.96 -10.82
N LEU A 31 2.14 -3.17 -11.71
CA LEU A 31 3.41 -2.49 -11.44
C LEU A 31 3.29 -1.42 -10.36
N ALA A 32 2.16 -0.70 -10.30
CA ALA A 32 1.88 0.25 -9.22
C ALA A 32 1.75 -0.45 -7.86
N LYS A 33 1.10 -1.62 -7.80
CA LYS A 33 1.02 -2.45 -6.59
C LYS A 33 2.40 -2.92 -6.12
N GLU A 34 3.32 -3.18 -7.05
CA GLU A 34 4.72 -3.49 -6.73
C GLU A 34 5.46 -2.30 -6.09
N ILE A 35 5.27 -1.07 -6.60
CA ILE A 35 5.82 0.14 -5.99
C ILE A 35 5.32 0.31 -4.56
N VAL A 36 4.01 0.18 -4.34
CA VAL A 36 3.38 0.32 -3.01
C VAL A 36 3.97 -0.69 -2.03
N ARG A 37 4.01 -1.97 -2.41
CA ARG A 37 4.62 -3.03 -1.61
C ARG A 37 6.08 -2.74 -1.28
N SER A 38 6.87 -2.32 -2.27
CA SER A 38 8.28 -1.97 -2.08
C SER A 38 8.46 -0.84 -1.06
N ARG A 39 7.67 0.24 -1.17
CA ARG A 39 7.70 1.35 -0.21
C ARG A 39 7.32 0.91 1.20
N ARG A 40 6.27 0.09 1.35
CA ARG A 40 5.84 -0.45 2.66
C ARG A 40 6.94 -1.31 3.29
N THR A 41 7.57 -2.20 2.51
CA THR A 41 8.72 -3.00 2.97
C THR A 41 9.88 -2.12 3.42
N VAL A 42 10.22 -1.07 2.66
CA VAL A 42 11.29 -0.14 3.04
C VAL A 42 10.97 0.59 4.34
N ASN A 43 9.75 1.09 4.50
CA ASN A 43 9.32 1.78 5.72
C ASN A 43 9.43 0.83 6.93
N ARG A 44 8.95 -0.40 6.80
CA ARG A 44 9.08 -1.43 7.83
C ARG A 44 10.54 -1.73 8.19
N LEU A 45 11.43 -1.80 7.19
CA LEU A 45 12.87 -1.98 7.44
C LEU A 45 13.49 -0.79 8.20
N TYR A 46 13.02 0.45 7.94
CA TYR A 46 13.46 1.62 8.69
C TYR A 46 12.98 1.60 10.14
N GLU A 47 11.74 1.21 10.38
CA GLU A 47 11.20 1.03 11.73
C GLU A 47 11.98 -0.06 12.49
N ASN A 48 12.21 -1.21 11.86
CA ASN A 48 13.01 -2.29 12.43
C ASN A 48 14.43 -1.80 12.78
N LYS A 49 15.05 -1.01 11.89
CA LYS A 49 16.37 -0.43 12.14
C LYS A 49 16.37 0.51 13.35
N ALA A 50 15.34 1.37 13.46
CA ALA A 50 15.20 2.26 14.60
C ALA A 50 15.02 1.47 15.90
N GLN A 51 14.19 0.43 15.89
CA GLN A 51 13.98 -0.45 17.05
C GLN A 51 15.28 -1.15 17.49
N MET A 52 16.08 -1.66 16.54
CA MET A 52 17.40 -2.24 16.84
C MET A 52 18.38 -1.24 17.44
N ASN A 53 18.39 0.02 16.96
CA ASN A 53 19.21 1.08 17.54
C ASN A 53 18.78 1.37 18.99
N SER A 54 17.47 1.44 19.25
CA SER A 54 16.94 1.63 20.61
C SER A 54 17.36 0.48 21.53
N ILE A 55 17.26 -0.77 21.09
CA ILE A 55 17.76 -1.93 21.85
C ILE A 55 19.25 -1.77 22.17
N SER A 56 20.05 -1.35 21.18
CA SER A 56 21.50 -1.15 21.37
C SER A 56 21.80 -0.08 22.42
N MET A 57 21.02 1.02 22.43
CA MET A 57 21.14 2.08 23.44
C MET A 57 20.77 1.58 24.84
N HIS A 58 19.62 0.93 24.99
CA HIS A 58 19.19 0.37 26.28
C HIS A 58 20.17 -0.67 26.80
N LEU A 59 20.72 -1.52 25.93
CA LEU A 59 21.72 -2.49 26.34
C LEU A 59 23.01 -1.79 26.80
N GLY A 60 23.44 -0.73 26.12
CA GLY A 60 24.56 0.10 26.55
C GLY A 60 24.35 0.71 27.94
N GLU A 61 23.15 1.21 28.21
CA GLU A 61 22.72 1.71 29.52
C GLU A 61 22.73 0.60 30.58
N SER A 62 22.12 -0.56 30.28
CA SER A 62 22.09 -1.72 31.17
C SER A 62 23.50 -2.18 31.56
N VAL A 63 24.44 -2.19 30.62
CA VAL A 63 25.85 -2.53 30.88
C VAL A 63 26.52 -1.47 31.76
N ALA A 64 26.22 -0.18 31.57
CA ALA A 64 26.75 0.89 32.41
C ALA A 64 26.24 0.76 33.86
N ILE A 65 24.94 0.54 34.05
CA ILE A 65 24.31 0.34 35.36
C ILE A 65 24.87 -0.91 36.05
N ALA A 66 25.07 -2.00 35.30
CA ALA A 66 25.67 -3.23 35.83
C ALA A 66 27.08 -2.99 36.40
N ARG A 67 27.89 -2.13 35.77
CA ARG A 67 29.23 -1.79 36.26
C ARG A 67 29.21 -0.94 37.53
N THR A 68 28.20 -0.09 37.70
CA THR A 68 28.12 0.85 38.84
C THR A 68 27.38 0.28 40.05
N VAL A 69 26.29 -0.46 39.81
CA VAL A 69 25.38 -0.95 40.87
C VAL A 69 25.46 -2.47 41.02
N GLY A 70 26.07 -3.20 40.07
CA GLY A 70 26.23 -4.65 40.13
C GLY A 70 24.95 -5.44 39.84
N HIS A 71 23.85 -4.78 39.48
CA HIS A 71 22.54 -5.40 39.24
C HIS A 71 21.97 -4.91 37.90
N LEU A 72 21.49 -5.83 37.07
CA LEU A 72 20.75 -5.50 35.85
C LEU A 72 19.27 -5.35 36.19
N SER A 73 18.71 -4.18 35.91
CA SER A 73 17.28 -3.93 36.04
C SER A 73 16.53 -4.47 34.83
N LYS A 74 15.35 -5.04 35.07
CA LYS A 74 14.45 -5.51 34.00
C LYS A 74 13.97 -4.33 33.16
N SER A 75 13.97 -4.47 31.83
CA SER A 75 13.50 -3.44 30.89
C SER A 75 12.31 -3.93 30.07
N ALA A 76 11.12 -3.42 30.41
CA ALA A 76 9.90 -3.65 29.64
C ALA A 76 9.97 -3.01 28.23
N GLU A 77 10.73 -1.92 28.08
CA GLU A 77 10.91 -1.25 26.79
C GLU A 77 11.74 -2.11 25.83
N VAL A 78 12.86 -2.68 26.28
CA VAL A 78 13.65 -3.64 25.49
C VAL A 78 12.80 -4.83 25.10
N MET A 79 12.03 -5.37 26.03
CA MET A 79 11.13 -6.48 25.79
C MET A 79 10.10 -6.18 24.68
N LYS A 80 9.48 -4.99 24.70
CA LYS A 80 8.54 -4.56 23.65
C LYS A 80 9.24 -4.43 22.29
N LEU A 81 10.43 -3.84 22.25
CA LEU A 81 11.19 -3.69 21.00
C LEU A 81 11.58 -5.04 20.40
N VAL A 82 12.03 -5.98 21.24
CA VAL A 82 12.34 -7.35 20.81
C VAL A 82 11.10 -8.07 20.27
N ASN A 83 9.95 -7.94 20.93
CA ASN A 83 8.71 -8.54 20.46
C ASN A 83 8.29 -7.99 19.08
N ASN A 84 8.40 -6.67 18.88
CA ASN A 84 8.10 -6.06 17.59
C ASN A 84 9.04 -6.57 16.49
N LEU A 85 10.34 -6.68 16.76
CA LEU A 85 11.31 -7.21 15.81
C LEU A 85 11.13 -8.71 15.55
N MET A 86 10.63 -9.48 16.51
CA MET A 86 10.29 -10.90 16.28
C MET A 86 9.21 -11.08 15.22
N LYS A 87 8.37 -10.07 14.97
CA LYS A 87 7.37 -10.09 13.90
C LYS A 87 7.98 -9.85 12.51
N ALA A 88 9.22 -9.32 12.44
CA ALA A 88 9.92 -9.09 11.18
C ALA A 88 10.63 -10.37 10.72
N PRO A 89 10.22 -10.99 9.59
CA PRO A 89 10.73 -12.28 9.15
C PRO A 89 12.25 -12.33 9.02
N GLU A 90 12.88 -11.22 8.64
CA GLU A 90 14.31 -11.11 8.38
C GLU A 90 15.16 -11.23 9.65
N VAL A 91 14.62 -10.88 10.81
CA VAL A 91 15.35 -10.89 12.10
C VAL A 91 14.68 -11.76 13.17
N ALA A 92 13.52 -12.36 12.87
CA ALA A 92 12.70 -13.10 13.82
C ALA A 92 13.48 -14.19 14.57
N ALA A 93 14.22 -15.03 13.86
CA ALA A 93 15.01 -16.11 14.45
C ALA A 93 16.10 -15.57 15.39
N THR A 94 16.81 -14.53 14.95
CA THR A 94 17.88 -13.91 15.74
C THR A 94 17.35 -13.19 16.98
N MET A 95 16.18 -12.56 16.89
CA MET A 95 15.55 -11.84 18.00
C MET A 95 14.92 -12.78 19.02
N LEU A 96 14.47 -13.96 18.59
CA LEU A 96 14.03 -15.02 19.49
C LEU A 96 15.21 -15.55 20.33
N GLU A 97 16.37 -15.78 19.72
CA GLU A 97 17.58 -16.19 20.44
C GLU A 97 18.07 -15.08 21.38
N PHE A 98 18.09 -13.83 20.89
CA PHE A 98 18.40 -12.66 21.71
C PHE A 98 17.48 -12.54 22.92
N SER A 99 16.17 -12.72 22.73
CA SER A 99 15.18 -12.70 23.82
C SER A 99 15.53 -13.73 24.90
N LYS A 100 15.82 -14.99 24.50
CA LYS A 100 16.19 -16.05 25.44
C LYS A 100 17.44 -15.72 26.25
N GLU A 101 18.48 -15.20 25.61
CA GLU A 101 19.71 -14.80 26.30
C GLU A 101 19.47 -13.60 27.25
N MET A 102 18.66 -12.62 26.83
CA MET A 102 18.30 -11.47 27.68
C MET A 102 17.44 -11.88 28.88
N THR A 103 16.55 -12.87 28.73
CA THR A 103 15.80 -13.44 29.86
C THR A 103 16.74 -14.12 30.84
N LYS A 104 17.69 -14.95 30.36
CA LYS A 104 18.71 -15.58 31.21
C LYS A 104 19.58 -14.58 31.94
N ALA A 105 19.92 -13.46 31.28
CA ALA A 105 20.70 -12.37 31.86
C ALA A 105 19.91 -11.53 32.88
N GLY A 106 18.61 -11.81 33.09
CA GLY A 106 17.74 -11.07 34.00
C GLY A 106 17.34 -9.68 33.50
N VAL A 107 17.58 -9.39 32.21
CA VAL A 107 17.34 -8.07 31.59
C VAL A 107 15.89 -7.94 31.14
N ILE A 108 15.26 -9.04 30.73
CA ILE A 108 13.85 -9.07 30.35
C ILE A 108 13.14 -10.22 31.06
N GLU A 109 11.82 -10.11 31.21
CA GLU A 109 11.02 -11.17 31.84
C GLU A 109 10.72 -12.30 30.86
N GLU A 110 10.50 -13.51 31.40
CA GLU A 110 10.03 -14.64 30.62
C GLU A 110 8.59 -14.36 30.17
N PHE A 111 8.37 -14.25 28.87
CA PHE A 111 7.05 -14.02 28.30
C PHE A 111 6.68 -15.17 27.38
N VAL A 112 5.56 -15.82 27.69
CA VAL A 112 4.94 -16.80 26.80
C VAL A 112 4.24 -15.99 25.72
N ASN A 113 4.81 -15.97 24.52
CA ASN A 113 4.22 -15.28 23.37
C ASN A 113 3.02 -16.12 22.89
N ASP A 114 1.84 -15.92 23.50
CA ASP A 114 0.59 -16.40 22.92
C ASP A 114 0.43 -15.69 21.57
N ALA A 115 0.43 -16.48 20.51
CA ALA A 115 0.28 -16.03 19.14
C ALA A 115 -1.14 -15.45 18.94
N VAL A 116 -1.35 -14.21 19.37
CA VAL A 116 -2.61 -13.48 19.18
C VAL A 116 -2.43 -12.52 18.01
N ASP A 117 -3.23 -12.81 16.97
CA ASP A 117 -3.64 -12.00 15.84
C ASP A 117 -2.59 -11.50 14.83
N ASN A 118 -2.50 -12.24 13.72
CA ASN A 118 -2.12 -11.72 12.40
C ASN A 118 -3.21 -11.99 11.34
N ALA A 119 -4.43 -12.39 11.74
CA ALA A 119 -5.51 -12.72 10.82
C ALA A 119 -6.46 -11.53 10.55
N LEU A 120 -6.47 -10.51 11.41
CA LEU A 120 -7.30 -9.32 11.25
C LEU A 120 -6.62 -8.20 10.42
N ASP A 121 -5.31 -8.32 10.17
CA ASP A 121 -4.55 -7.34 9.36
C ASP A 121 -4.72 -7.57 7.85
N SER A 122 -5.15 -8.74 7.37
CA SER A 122 -5.06 -9.06 5.93
C SER A 122 -6.12 -8.38 5.06
N GLU A 123 -7.31 -8.10 5.58
CA GLU A 123 -8.41 -7.51 4.78
C GLU A 123 -8.30 -5.97 4.73
N ASP A 124 -8.05 -5.29 5.85
CA ASP A 124 -7.82 -3.83 5.89
C ASP A 124 -6.58 -3.41 5.07
N ILE A 125 -5.57 -4.28 4.99
CA ILE A 125 -4.36 -4.02 4.19
C ILE A 125 -4.65 -4.02 2.68
N GLU A 126 -5.59 -4.84 2.20
CA GLU A 126 -5.85 -4.92 0.75
C GLU A 126 -6.57 -3.68 0.21
N GLU A 127 -7.57 -3.15 0.92
CA GLU A 127 -8.28 -1.93 0.53
C GLU A 127 -7.36 -0.69 0.61
N GLU A 128 -6.56 -0.57 1.67
CA GLU A 128 -5.54 0.48 1.80
C GLU A 128 -4.51 0.43 0.66
N ILE A 129 -4.09 -0.77 0.26
CA ILE A 129 -3.19 -0.95 -0.88
C ILE A 129 -3.83 -0.49 -2.18
N GLU A 130 -5.13 -0.75 -2.41
CA GLU A 130 -5.80 -0.31 -3.63
C GLU A 130 -5.84 1.22 -3.74
N GLU A 131 -6.18 1.91 -2.64
CA GLU A 131 -6.14 3.37 -2.61
C GLU A 131 -4.73 3.93 -2.86
N GLU A 132 -3.70 3.33 -2.25
CA GLU A 132 -2.31 3.75 -2.47
C GLU A 132 -1.86 3.51 -3.91
N VAL A 133 -2.33 2.43 -4.54
CA VAL A 133 -2.08 2.14 -5.96
C VAL A 133 -2.67 3.23 -6.84
N ASP A 134 -3.91 3.65 -6.58
CA ASP A 134 -4.57 4.71 -7.35
C ASP A 134 -3.88 6.06 -7.16
N LYS A 135 -3.41 6.37 -5.94
CA LYS A 135 -2.57 7.55 -5.66
C LYS A 135 -1.28 7.52 -6.48
N VAL A 136 -0.60 6.37 -6.58
CA VAL A 136 0.62 6.19 -7.37
C VAL A 136 0.34 6.38 -8.87
N LEU A 137 -0.72 5.77 -9.40
CA LEU A 137 -1.11 5.91 -10.80
C LEU A 137 -1.44 7.37 -11.15
N THR A 138 -2.19 8.05 -10.29
CA THR A 138 -2.55 9.47 -10.44
C THR A 138 -1.31 10.36 -10.42
N ALA A 139 -0.38 10.14 -9.49
CA ALA A 139 0.86 10.90 -9.41
C ALA A 139 1.71 10.74 -10.68
N ILE A 140 1.83 9.52 -11.19
CA ILE A 140 2.58 9.21 -12.42
C ILE A 140 1.90 9.84 -13.65
N ALA A 141 0.56 9.80 -13.72
CA ALA A 141 -0.21 10.44 -14.79
C ALA A 141 -0.06 11.97 -14.76
N GLY A 142 -0.12 12.58 -13.58
CA GLY A 142 0.09 14.00 -13.35
C GLY A 142 1.50 14.46 -13.75
N GLU A 143 2.54 13.69 -13.38
CA GLU A 143 3.92 13.95 -13.79
C GLU A 143 4.07 13.87 -15.32
N THR A 144 3.42 12.89 -15.95
CA THR A 144 3.42 12.75 -17.41
C THR A 144 2.75 13.92 -18.10
N ALA A 145 1.59 14.38 -17.59
CA ALA A 145 0.90 15.55 -18.09
C ALA A 145 1.76 16.82 -17.91
N ALA A 146 2.44 16.96 -16.78
CA ALA A 146 3.36 18.06 -16.50
C ALA A 146 4.60 18.08 -17.41
N GLN A 147 5.01 16.94 -17.98
CA GLN A 147 6.15 16.86 -18.91
C GLN A 147 5.77 17.06 -20.39
N LEU A 148 4.46 17.13 -20.71
CA LEU A 148 3.98 17.36 -22.08
C LEU A 148 4.01 18.85 -22.46
N PRO A 149 4.39 19.20 -23.73
CA PRO A 149 4.26 20.55 -24.25
C PRO A 149 2.81 21.06 -24.13
N GLU A 150 2.63 22.36 -23.92
CA GLU A 150 1.33 22.99 -23.66
C GLU A 150 0.27 22.70 -24.74
N ALA A 151 0.71 22.53 -26.00
CA ALA A 151 -0.14 22.15 -27.13
C ALA A 151 -0.76 20.75 -26.96
N VAL A 152 0.02 19.77 -26.48
CA VAL A 152 -0.43 18.38 -26.31
C VAL A 152 -1.31 18.24 -25.06
N ARG A 153 -1.10 19.08 -24.04
CA ARG A 153 -2.01 19.17 -22.88
C ARG A 153 -3.41 19.62 -23.28
N LYS A 154 -3.51 20.65 -24.13
CA LYS A 154 -4.81 21.17 -24.61
C LYS A 154 -5.56 20.15 -25.46
N GLU A 155 -4.85 19.30 -26.19
CA GLU A 155 -5.45 18.24 -27.02
C GLU A 155 -5.94 17.05 -26.17
N ARG A 156 -5.18 16.60 -25.17
CA ARG A 156 -5.62 15.56 -24.23
C ARG A 156 -6.81 15.97 -23.36
N VAL A 157 -6.87 17.23 -22.92
CA VAL A 157 -8.02 17.75 -22.15
C VAL A 157 -9.29 17.77 -23.01
N LYS A 158 -9.18 18.08 -24.31
CA LYS A 158 -10.31 18.00 -25.24
C LYS A 158 -10.75 16.56 -25.47
N GLN A 159 -9.81 15.64 -25.67
CA GLN A 159 -10.11 14.22 -25.89
C GLN A 159 -10.76 13.58 -24.64
N SER A 160 -10.30 13.90 -23.44
CA SER A 160 -10.91 13.41 -22.20
C SER A 160 -12.31 13.98 -21.95
N ALA A 161 -12.58 15.22 -22.38
CA ALA A 161 -13.91 15.83 -22.29
C ALA A 161 -14.88 15.26 -23.34
N GLU A 162 -14.37 14.80 -24.47
CA GLU A 162 -15.16 14.15 -25.53
C GLU A 162 -15.53 12.71 -25.13
N THR A 163 -14.60 11.96 -24.53
CA THR A 163 -14.88 10.62 -23.99
C THR A 163 -15.86 10.64 -22.81
N ALA A 164 -15.78 11.64 -21.92
CA ALA A 164 -16.73 11.78 -20.81
C ALA A 164 -18.15 12.11 -21.28
N ARG A 165 -18.30 12.88 -22.36
CA ARG A 165 -19.61 13.20 -22.97
C ARG A 165 -20.23 11.98 -23.66
N THR A 166 -19.42 11.16 -24.32
CA THR A 166 -19.91 9.93 -24.95
C THR A 166 -20.37 8.89 -23.94
N THR A 167 -19.72 8.81 -22.77
CA THR A 167 -20.15 7.90 -21.68
C THR A 167 -21.40 8.39 -20.96
N GLU A 168 -21.55 9.71 -20.75
CA GLU A 168 -22.78 10.29 -20.20
C GLU A 168 -23.97 10.13 -21.16
N GLU A 169 -23.74 10.26 -22.48
CA GLU A 169 -24.77 9.97 -23.48
C GLU A 169 -25.13 8.48 -23.48
N GLU A 170 -24.16 7.55 -23.45
CA GLU A 170 -24.41 6.09 -23.40
C GLU A 170 -25.11 5.61 -22.11
N GLU A 171 -24.84 6.20 -20.95
CA GLU A 171 -25.59 5.92 -19.71
C GLU A 171 -27.01 6.48 -19.77
N ALA A 172 -27.22 7.68 -20.31
CA ALA A 172 -28.55 8.29 -20.42
C ALA A 172 -29.47 7.54 -21.42
N ILE A 173 -28.94 6.97 -22.51
CA ILE A 173 -29.72 6.08 -23.39
C ILE A 173 -29.92 4.68 -22.82
N ALA A 174 -29.08 4.21 -21.88
CA ALA A 174 -29.29 2.92 -21.22
C ALA A 174 -30.33 3.00 -20.09
N GLU A 175 -30.43 4.14 -19.40
CA GLU A 175 -31.39 4.35 -18.31
C GLU A 175 -32.82 4.68 -18.80
N GLY A 176 -32.98 5.21 -20.02
CA GLY A 176 -34.28 5.58 -20.60
C GLY A 176 -35.08 4.47 -21.30
N VAL A 177 -34.69 3.19 -21.19
CA VAL A 177 -35.37 2.07 -21.90
C VAL A 177 -36.27 1.23 -20.97
N ASP A 178 -36.35 1.56 -19.68
CA ASP A 178 -37.21 0.84 -18.71
C ASP A 178 -38.53 1.57 -18.39
N ASP A 179 -38.89 2.60 -19.17
CA ASP A 179 -40.19 3.26 -19.06
C ASP A 179 -41.29 2.34 -19.64
N GLU A 180 -41.86 1.52 -18.75
CA GLU A 180 -42.96 0.59 -18.99
C GLU A 180 -44.16 1.26 -19.69
N GLU A 181 -44.33 2.59 -19.55
CA GLU A 181 -45.33 3.41 -20.24
C GLU A 181 -45.10 3.52 -21.77
N GLU A 182 -43.86 3.60 -22.26
CA GLU A 182 -43.59 3.69 -23.71
C GLU A 182 -43.85 2.35 -24.42
N LEU A 183 -43.56 1.24 -23.73
CA LEU A 183 -43.86 -0.11 -24.24
C LEU A 183 -45.37 -0.37 -24.33
N GLU A 184 -46.16 0.17 -23.40
CA GLU A 184 -47.63 0.11 -23.46
C GLU A 184 -48.20 0.97 -24.59
N GLU A 185 -47.65 2.17 -24.82
CA GLU A 185 -48.06 3.03 -25.94
C GLU A 185 -47.79 2.39 -27.31
N ILE A 186 -46.65 1.72 -27.46
CA ILE A 186 -46.29 0.99 -28.69
C ILE A 186 -47.23 -0.21 -28.91
N ARG A 187 -47.59 -0.94 -27.83
CA ARG A 187 -48.56 -2.04 -27.90
C ARG A 187 -49.96 -1.56 -28.27
N ALA A 188 -50.39 -0.41 -27.74
CA ALA A 188 -51.69 0.19 -28.06
C ALA A 188 -51.76 0.65 -29.54
N ARG A 189 -50.68 1.22 -30.08
CA ARG A 189 -50.59 1.58 -31.51
C ARG A 189 -50.62 0.35 -32.42
N LEU A 190 -49.93 -0.74 -32.06
CA LEU A 190 -49.95 -1.99 -32.83
C LEU A 190 -51.32 -2.68 -32.83
N ALA A 191 -52.06 -2.62 -31.73
CA ALA A 191 -53.43 -3.15 -31.65
C ALA A 191 -54.39 -2.38 -32.57
N LYS A 192 -54.18 -1.07 -32.74
CA LYS A 192 -55.02 -0.22 -33.59
C LYS A 192 -54.80 -0.40 -35.10
N VAL A 193 -53.66 -0.95 -35.51
CA VAL A 193 -53.36 -1.28 -36.91
C VAL A 193 -53.84 -2.69 -37.29
N ARG A 194 -54.21 -3.50 -36.29
CA ARG A 194 -54.67 -4.89 -36.48
C ARG A 194 -56.20 -5.03 -36.36
N SER A 195 -56.92 -3.91 -36.22
CA SER A 195 -58.37 -3.77 -36.39
C SER A 195 -58.67 -3.19 -37.76
#